data_AF-B4D5B4-F1
#
_entry.id   AF-B4D5B4-F1
#
_cell.length_a   1.000
_cell.length_b   1.000
_cell.length_c   1.000
_cell.angle_alpha   90.00
_cell.angle_beta   90.00
_cell.angle_gamma   90.00
#
_symmetry.space_group_name_H-M   'P 1'
#
loop_
_entity.id
_entity.type
_entity.pdbx_description
1 polymer ?
#
loop_
_entity_poly.entity_id
_entity_poly.type
_entity_poly.pdbx_seq_one_letter_code
_entity_poly.pdbx_strand_id
1 'polypeptide(L)'
;MRVSWIAYAVATAVSLTSATPHLRGAPAPSREEVLAATLRPYTGESVHGVDTSTLTGKVMCGYQGWFNCEGDGANRGWVHWVKGRGIPSPSNIKVDLWPDVSELGADERFDTAFHHVDGTTAQIFSSFKEATVLRHFKWMRDYGIDGVFVQRFVGGARSADFQRQNNTRARALP
;
A
#
# COMPACT_ATOMS: atom_id res chain seq x y z
N MET A 1 -29.83 37.51 6.59
CA MET A 1 -28.93 37.90 7.70
C MET A 1 -28.12 36.65 8.03
N ARG A 2 -26.82 36.52 7.72
CA ARG A 2 -25.63 37.25 8.25
C ARG A 2 -25.69 37.32 9.80
N VAL A 3 -24.73 36.90 10.62
CA VAL A 3 -23.28 36.55 10.59
C VAL A 3 -23.04 35.94 12.01
N SER A 4 -22.43 34.76 12.18
CA SER A 4 -21.01 34.50 12.55
C SER A 4 -20.60 35.00 13.96
N TRP A 5 -19.82 34.30 14.82
CA TRP A 5 -18.46 33.78 14.65
C TRP A 5 -17.93 33.01 15.91
N ILE A 6 -17.05 32.00 15.68
CA ILE A 6 -15.69 31.68 16.24
C ILE A 6 -15.55 31.58 17.79
N ALA A 7 -14.81 30.68 18.46
CA ALA A 7 -13.50 30.02 18.28
C ALA A 7 -13.27 29.06 19.48
N TYR A 8 -12.25 28.22 19.66
CA TYR A 8 -11.01 27.79 19.00
C TYR A 8 -10.67 26.48 19.75
N ALA A 9 -10.18 25.44 19.09
CA ALA A 9 -9.34 24.45 19.77
C ALA A 9 -8.21 24.04 18.82
N VAL A 10 -7.04 24.50 19.19
CA VAL A 10 -5.73 24.23 18.59
C VAL A 10 -5.47 22.72 18.71
N ALA A 11 -5.28 22.05 17.58
CA ALA A 11 -4.57 20.78 17.54
C ALA A 11 -3.30 21.00 16.71
N THR A 12 -2.19 20.96 17.41
CA THR A 12 -0.83 21.10 16.91
C THR A 12 -0.60 20.10 15.79
N ALA A 13 -0.39 20.61 14.58
CA ALA A 13 0.15 19.83 13.48
C ALA A 13 1.61 19.48 13.81
N VAL A 14 1.87 18.23 14.17
CA VAL A 14 3.21 17.65 14.01
C VAL A 14 3.30 17.21 12.56
N SER A 15 3.65 18.16 11.69
CA SER A 15 4.24 17.82 10.39
C SER A 15 5.58 17.16 10.67
N LEU A 16 5.61 15.83 10.69
CA LEU A 16 6.85 15.10 10.42
C LEU A 16 7.15 15.24 8.93
N THR A 17 7.61 16.42 8.54
CA THR A 17 8.48 16.54 7.38
C THR A 17 9.76 15.79 7.74
N SER A 18 9.81 14.49 7.45
CA SER A 18 11.09 13.84 7.19
C SER A 18 11.60 14.35 5.85
N ALA A 19 12.00 15.62 5.81
CA ALA A 19 13.02 16.07 4.89
C ALA A 19 14.31 15.45 5.41
N THR A 20 14.57 14.18 5.07
CA THR A 20 15.94 13.69 5.09
C THR A 20 16.71 14.61 4.15
N PRO A 21 17.70 15.38 4.64
CA PRO A 21 18.68 15.93 3.74
C PRO A 21 19.27 14.73 3.00
N HIS A 22 19.35 14.79 1.67
CA HIS A 22 20.24 13.91 0.94
C HIS A 22 21.67 14.24 1.40
N LEU A 23 22.09 13.66 2.52
CA LEU A 23 23.49 13.54 2.90
C LEU A 23 24.12 12.59 1.89
N ARG A 24 24.55 13.14 0.75
CA ARG A 24 25.62 12.53 -0.05
C ARG A 24 26.81 12.35 0.88
N GLY A 25 27.07 11.12 1.32
CA GLY A 25 28.28 10.77 2.07
C GLY A 25 28.09 9.98 3.36
N ALA A 26 26.86 9.63 3.78
CA ALA A 26 26.72 8.65 4.87
C ALA A 26 27.19 7.27 4.38
N PRO A 27 28.09 6.58 5.11
CA PRO A 27 28.47 5.21 4.77
C PRO A 27 27.21 4.34 4.75
N ALA A 28 27.14 3.42 3.79
CA ALA A 28 26.05 2.44 3.76
C ALA A 28 26.02 1.68 5.10
N PRO A 29 24.84 1.46 5.71
CA PRO A 29 24.74 0.76 6.97
C PRO A 29 25.36 -0.63 6.85
N SER A 30 26.07 -1.04 7.88
CA SER A 30 26.64 -2.39 7.99
C SER A 30 25.53 -3.44 7.96
N ARG A 31 25.87 -4.67 7.58
CA ARG A 31 24.93 -5.80 7.57
C ARG A 31 24.26 -5.96 8.94
N GLU A 32 25.02 -5.82 10.02
CA GLU A 32 24.51 -5.95 11.39
C GLU A 32 23.49 -4.85 11.73
N GLU A 33 23.75 -3.60 11.36
CA GLU A 33 22.79 -2.50 11.56
C GLU A 33 21.49 -2.73 10.77
N VAL A 34 21.60 -3.20 9.53
CA VAL A 34 20.42 -3.52 8.71
C VAL A 34 19.64 -4.68 9.32
N LEU A 35 20.29 -5.77 9.73
CA LEU A 35 19.63 -6.91 10.37
C LEU A 35 18.96 -6.49 11.68
N ALA A 36 19.66 -5.72 12.52
CA ALA A 36 19.14 -5.22 13.78
C ALA A 36 17.96 -4.27 13.59
N ALA A 37 17.89 -3.51 12.48
CA ALA A 37 16.77 -2.62 12.19
C ALA A 37 15.58 -3.31 11.49
N THR A 38 15.82 -4.39 10.74
CA THR A 38 14.81 -5.00 9.84
C THR A 38 14.31 -6.37 10.25
N LEU A 39 15.09 -7.15 11.01
CA LEU A 39 14.72 -8.50 11.48
C LEU A 39 14.26 -8.51 12.94
N ARG A 40 13.73 -7.38 13.45
CA ARG A 40 13.12 -7.36 14.77
C ARG A 40 11.82 -8.17 14.72
N PRO A 41 11.56 -9.06 15.69
CA PRO A 41 10.23 -9.63 15.88
C PRO A 41 9.19 -8.50 15.92
N TYR A 42 8.03 -8.73 15.30
CA TYR A 42 6.92 -7.80 15.41
C TYR A 42 6.51 -7.68 16.88
N THR A 43 6.48 -6.45 17.40
CA THR A 43 6.10 -6.16 18.80
C THR A 43 4.80 -5.36 18.90
N GLY A 44 4.06 -5.23 17.80
CA GLY A 44 2.76 -4.57 17.79
C GLY A 44 1.65 -5.47 18.32
N GLU A 45 0.43 -4.97 18.29
CA GLU A 45 -0.76 -5.73 18.69
C GLU A 45 -1.01 -6.86 17.68
N SER A 46 -0.89 -8.11 18.11
CA SER A 46 -1.29 -9.26 17.31
C SER A 46 -2.77 -9.56 17.57
N VAL A 47 -3.58 -9.53 16.52
CA VAL A 47 -4.99 -9.88 16.62
C VAL A 47 -5.12 -11.39 16.75
N HIS A 48 -5.60 -11.85 17.91
CA HIS A 48 -5.83 -13.26 18.18
C HIS A 48 -7.11 -13.75 17.46
N GLY A 49 -6.99 -14.83 16.69
CA GLY A 49 -8.11 -15.40 15.91
C GLY A 49 -7.72 -16.58 15.02
N VAL A 50 -6.42 -16.71 14.71
CA VAL A 50 -5.84 -17.86 14.02
C VAL A 50 -4.79 -18.49 14.92
N ASP A 51 -4.81 -19.83 15.06
CA ASP A 51 -3.72 -20.57 15.68
C ASP A 51 -2.49 -20.51 14.78
N THR A 52 -1.46 -19.77 15.23
CA THR A 52 -0.20 -19.55 14.51
C THR A 52 0.87 -20.60 14.83
N SER A 53 0.57 -21.58 15.68
CA SER A 53 1.51 -22.65 16.04
C SER A 53 1.62 -23.75 14.97
N THR A 54 0.67 -23.81 14.02
CA THR A 54 0.61 -24.82 12.96
C THR A 54 0.06 -24.25 11.66
N LEU A 55 0.46 -24.85 10.53
CA LEU A 55 -0.15 -24.65 9.22
C LEU A 55 -1.21 -25.72 8.89
N THR A 56 -1.35 -26.76 9.72
CA THR A 56 -2.30 -27.84 9.48
C THR A 56 -3.73 -27.32 9.51
N GLY A 57 -4.48 -27.62 8.43
CA GLY A 57 -5.88 -27.20 8.29
C GLY A 57 -6.06 -25.71 7.97
N LYS A 58 -4.99 -24.98 7.60
CA LYS A 58 -5.04 -23.56 7.27
C LYS A 58 -5.17 -23.31 5.77
N VAL A 59 -5.99 -22.34 5.40
CA VAL A 59 -6.08 -21.79 4.04
C VAL A 59 -5.10 -20.62 3.93
N MET A 60 -4.01 -20.85 3.20
CA MET A 60 -2.95 -19.86 2.99
C MET A 60 -2.97 -19.35 1.55
N CYS A 61 -2.69 -18.06 1.34
CA CYS A 61 -2.56 -17.50 -0.01
C CYS A 61 -1.27 -16.69 -0.22
N GLY A 62 -0.85 -16.51 -1.46
CA GLY A 62 0.23 -15.58 -1.79
C GLY A 62 -0.31 -14.16 -1.86
N TYR A 63 0.32 -13.21 -1.16
CA TYR A 63 -0.04 -11.79 -1.25
C TYR A 63 0.99 -10.99 -2.04
N GLN A 64 0.55 -10.44 -3.16
CA GLN A 64 1.31 -9.52 -4.01
C GLN A 64 0.67 -8.15 -3.96
N GLY A 65 1.22 -7.25 -3.16
CA GLY A 65 0.71 -5.89 -3.12
C GLY A 65 1.12 -5.05 -4.33
N TRP A 66 1.54 -5.55 -5.49
CA TRP A 66 2.43 -4.79 -6.40
C TRP A 66 1.86 -3.59 -7.19
N PHE A 67 0.57 -3.26 -7.07
CA PHE A 67 -0.07 -2.21 -7.85
C PHE A 67 0.26 -0.80 -7.30
N ASN A 68 0.58 0.13 -8.20
CA ASN A 68 0.87 1.52 -7.88
C ASN A 68 0.14 2.46 -8.85
N CYS A 69 -0.22 3.64 -8.35
CA CYS A 69 -0.86 4.68 -9.14
C CYS A 69 -0.02 5.95 -9.16
N GLU A 70 -0.11 6.76 -10.20
CA GLU A 70 0.46 8.11 -10.16
C GLU A 70 -0.24 8.93 -9.06
N GLY A 71 0.52 9.68 -8.27
CA GLY A 71 -0.03 10.47 -7.16
C GLY A 71 -0.37 9.67 -5.89
N ASP A 72 -0.11 8.36 -5.84
CA ASP A 72 -0.35 7.55 -4.64
C ASP A 72 0.63 7.81 -3.48
N GLY A 73 1.67 8.60 -3.75
CA GLY A 73 2.77 8.91 -2.84
C GLY A 73 3.99 8.03 -3.05
N ALA A 74 3.87 6.89 -3.76
CA ALA A 74 4.96 5.96 -4.09
C ALA A 74 6.00 6.58 -5.04
N ASN A 75 5.59 7.55 -5.88
CA ASN A 75 6.40 8.15 -6.95
C ASN A 75 6.93 7.11 -7.96
N ARG A 76 6.13 6.07 -8.23
CA ARG A 76 6.47 4.99 -9.17
C ARG A 76 5.63 5.01 -10.45
N GLY A 77 4.64 5.89 -10.51
CA GLY A 77 3.61 5.92 -11.55
C GLY A 77 2.75 4.66 -11.57
N TRP A 78 2.17 4.38 -12.74
CA TRP A 78 1.21 3.28 -12.95
C TRP A 78 1.90 1.91 -13.09
N VAL A 79 2.39 1.36 -11.98
CA VAL A 79 3.06 0.05 -11.98
C VAL A 79 2.04 -1.09 -11.91
N HIS A 80 2.28 -2.14 -12.70
CA HIS A 80 1.44 -3.34 -12.85
C HIS A 80 0.07 -3.13 -13.51
N TRP A 81 -0.42 -1.90 -13.65
CA TRP A 81 -1.64 -1.60 -14.40
C TRP A 81 -1.44 -1.52 -15.92
N VAL A 82 -0.37 -0.89 -16.38
CA VAL A 82 -0.17 -0.58 -17.81
C VAL A 82 1.07 -1.23 -18.41
N LYS A 83 1.10 -1.32 -19.74
CA LYS A 83 2.29 -1.52 -20.56
C LYS A 83 2.96 -0.16 -20.77
N GLY A 84 4.19 0.00 -20.27
CA GLY A 84 4.94 1.25 -20.41
C GLY A 84 4.57 2.30 -19.35
N ARG A 85 4.25 3.52 -19.78
CA ARG A 85 3.95 4.68 -18.92
C ARG A 85 2.65 5.35 -19.37
N GLY A 86 2.15 6.27 -18.54
CA GLY A 86 0.93 7.04 -18.80
C GLY A 86 -0.29 6.47 -18.08
N ILE A 87 -1.35 7.27 -18.03
CA ILE A 87 -2.61 6.90 -17.38
C ILE A 87 -3.18 5.61 -17.99
N PRO A 88 -3.76 4.70 -17.19
CA PRO A 88 -4.44 3.52 -17.69
C PRO A 88 -5.55 3.91 -18.67
N SER A 89 -5.46 3.35 -19.87
CA SER A 89 -6.36 3.65 -20.99
C SER A 89 -6.52 2.42 -21.89
N PRO A 90 -7.49 2.41 -22.82
CA PRO A 90 -7.71 1.28 -23.72
C PRO A 90 -6.48 0.85 -24.53
N SER A 91 -5.52 1.75 -24.76
CA SER A 91 -4.32 1.46 -25.57
C SER A 91 -3.16 0.84 -24.79
N ASN A 92 -3.16 0.92 -23.44
CA ASN A 92 -2.00 0.52 -22.64
C ASN A 92 -2.33 -0.36 -21.42
N ILE A 93 -3.60 -0.63 -21.11
CA ILE A 93 -3.95 -1.49 -19.97
C ILE A 93 -3.36 -2.91 -20.14
N LYS A 94 -2.92 -3.51 -19.04
CA LYS A 94 -2.29 -4.85 -19.02
C LYS A 94 -3.11 -5.90 -18.28
N VAL A 95 -4.04 -5.47 -17.43
CA VAL A 95 -4.85 -6.38 -16.61
C VAL A 95 -6.09 -6.83 -17.37
N ASP A 96 -6.48 -8.09 -17.17
CA ASP A 96 -7.72 -8.64 -17.74
C ASP A 96 -8.91 -8.44 -16.80
N LEU A 97 -8.66 -8.35 -15.49
CA LEU A 97 -9.67 -8.17 -14.45
C LEU A 97 -9.63 -6.74 -13.89
N TRP A 98 -10.79 -6.11 -13.87
CA TRP A 98 -10.99 -4.80 -13.25
C TRP A 98 -11.35 -4.95 -11.77
N PRO A 99 -10.74 -4.17 -10.86
CA PRO A 99 -11.07 -4.26 -9.45
C PRO A 99 -12.46 -3.69 -9.16
N ASP A 100 -13.20 -4.31 -8.25
CA ASP A 100 -14.31 -3.66 -7.58
C ASP A 100 -13.74 -2.68 -6.54
N VAL A 101 -14.16 -1.42 -6.62
CA VAL A 101 -13.70 -0.32 -5.77
C VAL A 101 -14.81 0.26 -4.89
N SER A 102 -15.97 -0.40 -4.86
CA SER A 102 -17.18 0.07 -4.15
C SER A 102 -16.98 0.23 -2.64
N GLU A 103 -16.14 -0.61 -2.03
CA GLU A 103 -15.81 -0.57 -0.60
C GLU A 103 -14.63 0.35 -0.25
N LEU A 104 -13.91 0.89 -1.24
CA LEU A 104 -12.71 1.70 -1.03
C LEU A 104 -13.06 3.15 -0.70
N GLY A 105 -12.26 3.77 0.17
CA GLY A 105 -12.31 5.19 0.48
C GLY A 105 -11.82 6.07 -0.68
N ALA A 106 -12.09 7.37 -0.59
CA ALA A 106 -11.70 8.32 -1.64
C ALA A 106 -10.18 8.43 -1.82
N ASP A 107 -9.39 8.21 -0.77
CA ASP A 107 -7.93 8.27 -0.79
C ASP A 107 -7.25 6.98 -1.31
N GLU A 108 -8.04 5.92 -1.51
CA GLU A 108 -7.62 4.63 -2.04
C GLU A 108 -7.86 4.52 -3.55
N ARG A 109 -8.73 5.38 -4.11
CA ARG A 109 -9.21 5.33 -5.50
C ARG A 109 -8.51 6.35 -6.40
N PHE A 110 -8.19 5.92 -7.61
CA PHE A 110 -7.47 6.70 -8.62
C PHE A 110 -8.18 6.62 -9.97
N ASP A 111 -8.41 7.77 -10.58
CA ASP A 111 -9.07 7.89 -11.87
C ASP A 111 -8.23 7.31 -13.00
N THR A 112 -8.92 6.76 -14.00
CA THR A 112 -8.32 6.28 -15.24
C THR A 112 -8.94 6.99 -16.44
N ALA A 113 -8.46 6.69 -17.65
CA ALA A 113 -9.10 7.18 -18.88
C ALA A 113 -10.32 6.33 -19.31
N PHE A 114 -10.67 5.28 -18.54
CA PHE A 114 -11.85 4.46 -18.79
C PHE A 114 -13.10 5.07 -18.16
N HIS A 115 -14.23 4.75 -18.77
CA HIS A 115 -15.55 5.12 -18.27
C HIS A 115 -16.43 3.88 -18.19
N HIS A 116 -17.27 3.82 -17.18
CA HIS A 116 -18.35 2.84 -17.09
C HIS A 116 -19.44 3.15 -18.12
N VAL A 117 -20.36 2.20 -18.32
CA VAL A 117 -21.48 2.33 -19.27
C VAL A 117 -22.38 3.52 -18.91
N ASP A 118 -22.48 3.86 -17.62
CA ASP A 118 -23.22 5.01 -17.13
C ASP A 118 -22.49 6.36 -17.30
N GLY A 119 -21.28 6.34 -17.88
CA GLY A 119 -20.46 7.53 -18.13
C GLY A 119 -19.58 7.95 -16.94
N THR A 120 -19.67 7.29 -15.78
CA THR A 120 -18.79 7.59 -14.65
C THR A 120 -17.36 7.14 -14.91
N THR A 121 -16.37 7.87 -14.39
CA THR A 121 -14.95 7.51 -14.54
C THR A 121 -14.67 6.22 -13.80
N ALA A 122 -14.06 5.24 -14.50
CA ALA A 122 -13.66 4.00 -13.88
C ALA A 122 -12.37 4.19 -13.08
N GLN A 123 -12.40 3.77 -11.82
CA GLN A 123 -11.31 3.95 -10.86
C GLN A 123 -10.62 2.62 -10.54
N ILE A 124 -9.37 2.72 -10.10
CA ILE A 124 -8.54 1.60 -9.62
C ILE A 124 -7.88 1.96 -8.30
N PHE A 125 -7.22 1.00 -7.65
CA PHE A 125 -6.55 1.19 -6.36
C PHE A 125 -5.02 1.26 -6.46
N SER A 126 -4.39 1.80 -5.41
CA SER A 126 -2.97 1.60 -5.14
C SER A 126 -2.76 0.77 -3.88
N SER A 127 -1.87 -0.23 -3.97
CA SER A 127 -1.40 -1.01 -2.82
C SER A 127 -0.23 -0.34 -2.09
N PHE A 128 0.08 0.92 -2.39
CA PHE A 128 0.92 1.75 -1.53
C PHE A 128 0.10 2.41 -0.41
N LYS A 129 -1.22 2.52 -0.58
CA LYS A 129 -2.13 3.01 0.45
C LYS A 129 -2.32 1.93 1.52
N GLU A 130 -2.07 2.32 2.77
CA GLU A 130 -2.22 1.44 3.93
C GLU A 130 -3.66 0.95 4.10
N ALA A 131 -4.65 1.85 3.93
CA ALA A 131 -6.06 1.51 3.96
C ALA A 131 -6.42 0.39 2.98
N THR A 132 -5.88 0.43 1.75
CA THR A 132 -6.12 -0.61 0.73
C THR A 132 -5.59 -1.96 1.19
N VAL A 133 -4.38 -2.00 1.78
CA VAL A 133 -3.79 -3.24 2.29
C VAL A 133 -4.63 -3.77 3.44
N LEU A 134 -4.97 -2.94 4.43
CA LEU A 134 -5.83 -3.33 5.55
C LEU A 134 -7.19 -3.84 5.09
N ARG A 135 -7.77 -3.25 4.04
CA ARG A 135 -9.02 -3.70 3.42
C ARG A 135 -8.89 -5.11 2.84
N HIS A 136 -7.82 -5.39 2.11
CA HIS A 136 -7.57 -6.73 1.57
C HIS A 136 -7.48 -7.78 2.67
N PHE A 137 -6.78 -7.47 3.77
CA PHE A 137 -6.66 -8.38 4.92
C PHE A 137 -7.96 -8.54 5.70
N LYS A 138 -8.77 -7.47 5.78
CA LYS A 138 -10.15 -7.57 6.29
C LYS A 138 -10.96 -8.56 5.46
N TRP A 139 -10.96 -8.44 4.13
CA TRP A 139 -11.67 -9.40 3.26
C TRP A 139 -11.15 -10.82 3.45
N MET A 140 -9.83 -11.02 3.47
CA MET A 140 -9.24 -12.35 3.71
C MET A 140 -9.76 -12.98 5.01
N ARG A 141 -9.78 -12.21 6.10
CA ARG A 141 -10.34 -12.66 7.37
C ARG A 141 -11.84 -12.98 7.24
N ASP A 142 -12.62 -12.07 6.66
CA ASP A 142 -14.07 -12.21 6.55
C ASP A 142 -14.47 -13.43 5.68
N TYR A 143 -13.62 -13.82 4.72
CA TYR A 143 -13.81 -14.99 3.84
C TYR A 143 -13.05 -16.24 4.29
N GLY A 144 -12.48 -16.26 5.51
CA GLY A 144 -11.88 -17.46 6.10
C GLY A 144 -10.51 -17.86 5.51
N ILE A 145 -9.72 -16.90 5.02
CA ILE A 145 -8.31 -17.10 4.70
C ILE A 145 -7.48 -16.90 5.97
N ASP A 146 -6.84 -17.96 6.44
CA ASP A 146 -6.12 -17.99 7.72
C ASP A 146 -4.81 -17.20 7.70
N GLY A 147 -4.19 -17.01 6.53
CA GLY A 147 -2.94 -16.27 6.45
C GLY A 147 -2.40 -16.11 5.05
N VAL A 148 -1.33 -15.31 4.94
CA VAL A 148 -0.70 -15.02 3.66
C VAL A 148 0.81 -15.15 3.70
N PHE A 149 1.38 -15.56 2.57
CA PHE A 149 2.80 -15.43 2.29
C PHE A 149 3.02 -14.12 1.51
N VAL A 150 3.58 -13.12 2.18
CA VAL A 150 3.88 -11.82 1.57
C VAL A 150 5.06 -11.97 0.61
N GLN A 151 4.83 -11.70 -0.66
CA GLN A 151 5.85 -11.90 -1.68
C GLN A 151 6.79 -10.70 -1.80
N ARG A 152 8.09 -10.97 -1.79
CA ARG A 152 9.17 -10.00 -2.04
C ARG A 152 10.08 -10.52 -3.13
N PHE A 153 10.35 -9.71 -4.14
CA PHE A 153 11.19 -10.10 -5.27
C PHE A 153 12.58 -9.48 -5.18
N VAL A 154 13.62 -10.31 -5.32
CA VAL A 154 15.02 -9.89 -5.21
C VAL A 154 15.42 -8.93 -6.34
N GLY A 155 14.77 -9.01 -7.51
CA GLY A 155 15.10 -8.18 -8.67
C GLY A 155 15.02 -6.67 -8.43
N GLY A 156 14.23 -6.22 -7.45
CA GLY A 156 14.15 -4.81 -7.04
C GLY A 156 14.91 -4.46 -5.77
N ALA A 157 15.60 -5.42 -5.12
CA ALA A 157 16.15 -5.24 -3.79
C ALA A 157 17.21 -4.14 -3.68
N ARG A 158 17.84 -3.73 -4.80
CA ARG A 158 18.80 -2.62 -4.84
C ARG A 158 18.17 -1.23 -5.07
N SER A 159 16.88 -1.16 -5.40
CA SER A 159 16.17 0.10 -5.64
C SER A 159 15.55 0.61 -4.33
N ALA A 160 15.89 1.84 -3.93
CA ALA A 160 15.33 2.48 -2.74
C ALA A 160 13.79 2.59 -2.82
N ASP A 161 13.25 2.92 -3.99
CA ASP A 161 11.80 3.02 -4.20
C ASP A 161 11.09 1.68 -4.06
N PHE A 162 11.73 0.61 -4.56
CA PHE A 162 11.21 -0.74 -4.42
C PHE A 162 11.27 -1.24 -2.97
N GLN A 163 12.36 -0.95 -2.25
CA GLN A 163 12.46 -1.25 -0.82
C GLN A 163 11.39 -0.49 -0.03
N ARG A 164 11.21 0.81 -0.31
CA ARG A 164 10.20 1.63 0.35
C ARG A 164 8.80 1.07 0.12
N GLN A 165 8.46 0.70 -1.11
CA GLN A 165 7.20 0.06 -1.42
C GLN A 165 6.96 -1.19 -0.56
N ASN A 166 7.94 -2.09 -0.50
CA ASN A 166 7.81 -3.35 0.23
C ASN A 166 7.71 -3.12 1.74
N ASN A 167 8.42 -2.11 2.25
CA ASN A 167 8.45 -1.79 3.67
C ASN A 167 7.18 -1.07 4.13
N THR A 168 6.61 -0.16 3.33
CA THR A 168 5.33 0.51 3.65
C THR A 168 4.20 -0.50 3.76
N ARG A 169 4.10 -1.46 2.84
CA ARG A 169 3.08 -2.53 2.88
C ARG A 169 3.23 -3.44 4.09
N ALA A 170 4.47 -3.79 4.45
CA ALA A 170 4.73 -4.69 5.57
C ALA A 170 4.43 -4.06 6.93
N ARG A 171 4.52 -2.73 7.06
CA ARG A 171 4.16 -2.01 8.28
C ARG A 171 2.66 -1.93 8.52
N ALA A 172 1.88 -2.03 7.45
CA ALA A 172 0.41 -2.04 7.49
C ALA A 172 -0.18 -3.42 7.85
N LEU A 173 0.65 -4.44 8.08
CA LEU A 173 0.16 -5.77 8.41
C LEU A 173 -0.05 -5.89 9.94
N PRO A 174 -1.24 -6.31 10.39
CA PRO A 174 -1.46 -6.66 11.79
C PRO A 174 -0.74 -7.96 12.17
#